data_AF-A0A2G5E619-F1
#
_entry.id   AF-A0A2G5E619-F1
#
_cell.length_a   1.000
_cell.length_b   1.000
_cell.length_c   1.000
_cell.angle_alpha   90.00
_cell.angle_beta   90.00
_cell.angle_gamma   90.00
#
_symmetry.space_group_name_H-M   'P 1'
#
loop_
_entity.id
_entity.type
_entity.pdbx_description
1 polymer ?
#
loop_
_entity_poly.entity_id
_entity_poly.type
_entity_poly.pdbx_seq_one_letter_code
_entity_poly.pdbx_strand_id
1 'polypeptide(L)'
;MSNKFSPALRVGDLNDFIAPSQGCIVSLKGLKASKSTKQDKVEKQEKVVPTVNLEPARIKSAKQDRIEKLGKVAPTVSSEAVKVNLKDCLACSGCITSADTVMLEKQSLDEFLLNIESGKAVFISLSPQSRASLAAHFGLSPLQVFRKLTTFFKSLGVKAIFDTSCSRDISLIESCNEFVARYKQHLSNNSELSKSSLPMLASSCPGWICYAEKKLESYILPYISSVKSPQQTIGAIFKHHHCQKMDLKLNDVYHVTIMPCYDKKLEAARDDFVFSMNSQGENANDVADLSFSEVDSVLTTGEVLDLIRLKSVDFKALEESPLDKMLTNVDEDGHLFGVNGSSGGYAETIFRHAAKTIFGRPIEGPLNFRTMRNSDFREVILEVG
;
A
#
# COMPACT_ATOMS: atom_id res chain seq x y z
N MET A 1 28.47 -23.56 15.01
CA MET A 1 29.47 -23.09 14.03
C MET A 1 29.02 -23.54 12.65
N SER A 2 28.68 -22.60 11.77
CA SER A 2 28.53 -22.86 10.33
C SER A 2 29.17 -21.67 9.61
N ASN A 3 30.44 -21.83 9.27
CA ASN A 3 31.20 -20.91 8.43
C ASN A 3 30.96 -21.29 6.97
N LYS A 4 30.10 -20.55 6.27
CA LYS A 4 30.00 -20.61 4.80
C LYS A 4 29.80 -19.23 4.17
N PHE A 5 30.64 -18.28 4.54
CA PHE A 5 30.95 -17.15 3.66
C PHE A 5 32.46 -16.99 3.60
N SER A 6 33.01 -17.01 2.37
CA SER A 6 34.42 -16.79 2.09
C SER A 6 34.87 -15.41 2.63
N PRO A 7 36.01 -15.31 3.34
CA PRO A 7 36.53 -14.03 3.84
C PRO A 7 36.84 -13.02 2.73
N ALA A 8 36.97 -13.46 1.48
CA ALA A 8 37.30 -12.61 0.33
C ALA A 8 36.14 -11.72 -0.18
N LEU A 9 34.93 -11.86 0.38
CA LEU A 9 33.79 -10.96 0.11
C LEU A 9 33.57 -9.92 1.22
N ARG A 10 34.42 -9.92 2.25
CA ARG A 10 34.41 -8.90 3.28
C ARG A 10 35.48 -7.86 2.93
N VAL A 11 35.00 -6.72 2.46
CA VAL A 11 35.71 -5.44 2.21
C VAL A 11 36.22 -5.26 0.79
N GLY A 12 35.54 -4.34 0.08
CA GLY A 12 35.99 -3.75 -1.18
C GLY A 12 34.81 -3.26 -2.03
N ASP A 13 34.24 -2.09 -1.70
CA ASP A 13 33.48 -1.19 -2.59
C ASP A 13 32.74 -1.81 -3.80
N LEU A 14 31.90 -2.84 -3.58
CA LEU A 14 30.82 -3.15 -4.52
C LEU A 14 29.62 -2.27 -4.16
N ASN A 15 29.68 -1.01 -4.61
CA ASN A 15 28.51 -0.17 -4.71
C ASN A 15 27.61 -0.72 -5.83
N ASP A 16 26.83 -1.75 -5.51
CA ASP A 16 25.76 -2.27 -6.38
C ASP A 16 24.50 -1.35 -6.38
N PHE A 17 24.71 -0.07 -6.06
CA PHE A 17 23.70 0.98 -6.09
C PHE A 17 23.97 1.86 -7.30
N ILE A 18 22.96 2.00 -8.16
CA ILE A 18 23.08 2.63 -9.49
C ILE A 18 23.29 4.16 -9.40
N ALA A 19 23.14 4.79 -8.24
CA ALA A 19 23.29 6.24 -8.06
C ALA A 19 24.26 6.62 -6.93
N PRO A 20 25.06 7.70 -7.08
CA PRO A 20 25.92 8.18 -6.00
C PRO A 20 25.07 8.53 -4.77
N SER A 21 25.47 7.99 -3.63
CA SER A 21 24.80 8.14 -2.33
C SER A 21 24.83 9.58 -1.84
N GLN A 22 23.94 10.43 -2.35
CA GLN A 22 23.64 11.71 -1.73
C GLN A 22 22.59 11.47 -0.64
N GLY A 23 22.97 11.73 0.61
CA GLY A 23 22.08 11.56 1.76
C GLY A 23 20.78 12.34 1.59
N CYS A 24 19.64 11.65 1.64
CA CYS A 24 18.32 12.23 1.42
C CYS A 24 17.78 12.91 2.67
N ILE A 25 18.49 13.93 3.15
CA ILE A 25 17.92 14.95 4.03
C ILE A 25 17.90 16.23 3.20
N VAL A 26 16.72 16.62 2.72
CA VAL A 26 16.53 17.97 2.16
C VAL A 26 16.73 18.96 3.30
N SER A 27 17.91 19.57 3.35
CA SER A 27 18.19 20.66 4.28
C SER A 27 17.33 21.86 3.90
N LEU A 28 16.33 22.21 4.71
CA LEU A 28 15.45 23.39 4.50
C LEU A 28 16.19 24.74 4.67
N LYS A 29 17.52 24.76 4.72
CA LYS A 29 18.35 25.97 4.79
C LYS A 29 19.01 26.24 3.44
N GLY A 30 18.21 26.62 2.44
CA GLY A 30 18.73 26.80 1.08
C GLY A 30 17.92 27.65 0.12
N LEU A 31 16.90 28.38 0.56
CA LEU A 31 16.24 29.39 -0.28
C LEU A 31 16.83 30.77 0.01
N LYS A 32 18.03 31.05 -0.54
CA LYS A 32 18.54 32.42 -0.64
C LYS A 32 18.03 33.02 -1.96
N ALA A 33 17.18 34.03 -1.84
CA ALA A 33 16.73 34.85 -2.95
C ALA A 33 17.92 35.49 -3.69
N SER A 34 17.96 35.32 -5.01
CA SER A 34 18.91 36.03 -5.88
C SER A 34 18.61 37.52 -5.87
N LYS A 35 19.61 38.32 -5.49
CA LYS A 35 19.59 39.78 -5.59
C LYS A 35 19.72 40.20 -7.06
N SER A 36 18.80 41.04 -7.53
CA SER A 36 19.05 41.97 -8.64
C SER A 36 18.85 43.40 -8.13
N THR A 37 19.93 44.16 -8.20
CA THR A 37 20.10 45.54 -7.76
C THR A 37 19.25 46.51 -8.59
N LYS A 38 18.48 47.39 -7.93
CA LYS A 38 18.38 48.82 -8.26
C LYS A 38 17.74 49.57 -7.09
N GLN A 39 18.45 50.59 -6.63
CA GLN A 39 18.07 51.52 -5.57
C GLN A 39 16.90 52.39 -6.05
N ASP A 40 15.89 52.59 -5.20
CA ASP A 40 15.49 53.95 -4.79
C ASP A 40 14.48 53.96 -3.63
N LYS A 41 14.84 54.80 -2.64
CA LYS A 41 14.12 55.53 -1.59
C LYS A 41 12.83 54.99 -0.93
N VAL A 42 12.97 54.98 0.40
CA VAL A 42 12.05 54.78 1.53
C VAL A 42 10.77 55.65 1.48
N GLU A 43 9.59 55.05 1.73
CA GLU A 43 8.64 55.51 2.75
C GLU A 43 7.59 54.43 3.13
N LYS A 44 7.10 54.54 4.37
CA LYS A 44 6.40 53.53 5.19
C LYS A 44 4.97 53.23 4.72
N GLN A 45 4.53 51.97 4.82
CA GLN A 45 3.13 51.62 5.09
C GLN A 45 3.00 50.21 5.70
N GLU A 46 2.13 50.10 6.70
CA GLU A 46 1.91 48.97 7.61
C GLU A 46 1.41 47.69 6.90
N LYS A 47 1.86 46.53 7.39
CA LYS A 47 1.36 45.21 6.98
C LYS A 47 0.13 44.84 7.81
N VAL A 48 -1.04 44.86 7.16
CA VAL A 48 -2.23 44.13 7.61
C VAL A 48 -2.15 42.70 7.08
N VAL A 49 -2.18 41.71 7.98
CA VAL A 49 -2.25 40.27 7.67
C VAL A 49 -3.73 39.87 7.66
N PRO A 50 -4.30 39.29 6.59
CA PRO A 50 -5.62 38.71 6.66
C PRO A 50 -5.55 37.29 7.23
N THR A 51 -6.06 37.14 8.45
CA THR A 51 -6.41 35.87 9.10
C THR A 51 -7.69 35.32 8.47
N VAL A 52 -7.69 34.06 8.01
CA VAL A 52 -8.91 33.36 7.59
C VAL A 52 -9.32 32.39 8.69
N ASN A 53 -10.32 32.78 9.47
CA ASN A 53 -11.04 31.90 10.39
C ASN A 53 -12.16 31.19 9.62
N LEU A 54 -12.25 29.87 9.74
CA LEU A 54 -13.35 29.06 9.23
C LEU A 54 -14.13 28.50 10.41
N GLU A 55 -15.28 29.10 10.71
CA GLU A 55 -16.32 28.53 11.58
C GLU A 55 -17.39 27.78 10.74
N PRO A 56 -18.01 26.72 11.28
CA PRO A 56 -18.97 25.90 10.54
C PRO A 56 -20.39 26.48 10.60
N ALA A 57 -21.01 26.74 9.45
CA ALA A 57 -22.37 27.26 9.36
C ALA A 57 -23.44 26.15 9.29
N ARG A 58 -24.42 26.28 10.19
CA ARG A 58 -25.68 25.53 10.32
C ARG A 58 -26.64 25.87 9.16
N ILE A 59 -27.37 24.86 8.69
CA ILE A 59 -28.43 24.95 7.66
C ILE A 59 -29.70 25.60 8.23
N LYS A 60 -30.23 26.63 7.55
CA LYS A 60 -31.68 26.95 7.49
C LYS A 60 -32.07 27.57 6.14
N SER A 61 -33.30 27.28 5.75
CA SER A 61 -34.00 27.45 4.46
C SER A 61 -34.48 28.87 4.11
N ALA A 62 -34.50 29.23 2.81
CA ALA A 62 -35.70 29.61 1.99
C ALA A 62 -35.45 30.68 0.88
N LYS A 63 -35.89 30.32 -0.34
CA LYS A 63 -36.46 31.09 -1.50
C LYS A 63 -35.75 32.30 -2.15
N GLN A 64 -35.43 32.09 -3.45
CA GLN A 64 -35.68 32.88 -4.68
C GLN A 64 -35.37 34.40 -4.75
N ASP A 65 -34.38 34.83 -5.54
CA ASP A 65 -34.58 35.43 -6.89
C ASP A 65 -33.28 35.98 -7.55
N ARG A 66 -33.22 35.81 -8.89
CA ARG A 66 -32.51 36.56 -9.97
C ARG A 66 -31.04 37.03 -9.87
N ILE A 67 -30.20 36.34 -10.67
CA ILE A 67 -29.23 36.79 -11.71
C ILE A 67 -28.53 38.15 -11.52
N GLU A 68 -27.20 38.12 -11.36
CA GLU A 68 -26.27 38.92 -12.18
C GLU A 68 -24.85 38.33 -12.23
N LYS A 69 -24.27 38.35 -13.42
CA LYS A 69 -22.96 37.79 -13.80
C LYS A 69 -21.81 38.62 -13.20
N LEU A 70 -20.86 37.97 -12.54
CA LEU A 70 -19.47 38.41 -12.52
C LEU A 70 -18.55 37.20 -12.60
N GLY A 71 -17.95 37.04 -13.78
CA GLY A 71 -16.92 36.04 -14.04
C GLY A 71 -15.63 36.39 -13.30
N LYS A 72 -15.10 35.41 -12.57
CA LYS A 72 -13.67 35.28 -12.31
C LYS A 72 -13.34 33.80 -12.48
N VAL A 73 -12.72 33.51 -13.62
CA VAL A 73 -12.12 32.21 -13.94
C VAL A 73 -11.03 31.95 -12.92
N ALA A 74 -11.25 31.00 -12.02
CA ALA A 74 -10.19 30.43 -11.21
C ALA A 74 -9.25 29.65 -12.15
N PRO A 75 -7.93 29.70 -11.97
CA PRO A 75 -7.02 28.96 -12.81
C PRO A 75 -7.25 27.47 -12.58
N THR A 76 -7.72 26.78 -13.63
CA THR A 76 -7.72 25.32 -13.71
C THR A 76 -6.30 24.84 -13.59
N VAL A 77 -5.93 24.35 -12.40
CA VAL A 77 -4.74 23.54 -12.22
C VAL A 77 -4.93 22.31 -13.09
N SER A 78 -4.11 22.19 -14.13
CA SER A 78 -4.00 20.97 -14.93
C SER A 78 -3.73 19.80 -13.98
N SER A 79 -4.73 18.94 -13.78
CA SER A 79 -4.61 17.74 -12.96
C SER A 79 -3.94 16.65 -13.79
N GLU A 80 -2.67 16.83 -14.14
CA GLU A 80 -1.89 15.71 -14.63
C GLU A 80 -1.82 14.66 -13.52
N ALA A 81 -2.28 13.44 -13.84
CA ALA A 81 -2.29 12.35 -12.88
C ALA A 81 -0.87 12.05 -12.43
N VAL A 82 -0.61 12.18 -11.13
CA VAL A 82 0.70 11.89 -10.55
C VAL A 82 0.96 10.39 -10.66
N LYS A 83 1.84 10.00 -11.59
CA LYS A 83 2.31 8.63 -11.74
C LYS A 83 3.46 8.41 -10.76
N VAL A 84 3.26 7.51 -9.80
CA VAL A 84 4.37 6.96 -8.99
C VAL A 84 5.22 6.12 -9.93
N ASN A 85 6.53 6.35 -9.95
CA ASN A 85 7.52 5.59 -10.71
C ASN A 85 8.44 4.83 -9.76
N LEU A 86 9.27 3.94 -10.30
CA LEU A 86 10.26 3.21 -9.51
C LEU A 86 11.24 4.15 -8.77
N LYS A 87 11.65 5.26 -9.38
CA LYS A 87 12.50 6.28 -8.73
C LYS A 87 11.83 6.98 -7.54
N ASP A 88 10.49 6.96 -7.49
CA ASP A 88 9.70 7.53 -6.40
C ASP A 88 9.54 6.50 -5.26
N CYS A 89 9.86 5.23 -5.54
CA CYS A 89 9.93 4.12 -4.60
C CYS A 89 11.20 4.27 -3.78
N LEU A 90 11.05 4.60 -2.50
CA LEU A 90 12.16 4.87 -1.60
C LEU A 90 13.09 5.94 -2.17
N ALA A 91 12.69 7.21 -2.06
CA ALA A 91 13.49 8.40 -2.37
C ALA A 91 14.89 8.47 -1.67
N CYS A 92 15.34 7.40 -1.00
CA CYS A 92 16.74 7.06 -0.75
C CYS A 92 17.36 6.29 -1.93
N SER A 93 18.23 6.95 -2.68
CA SER A 93 19.18 6.33 -3.62
C SER A 93 20.13 5.34 -2.90
N GLY A 94 19.63 4.17 -2.52
CA GLY A 94 20.41 3.20 -1.72
C GLY A 94 19.60 2.09 -1.05
N CYS A 95 18.34 1.90 -1.45
CA CYS A 95 17.44 0.94 -0.83
C CYS A 95 17.04 -0.21 -1.79
N ILE A 96 17.26 -0.07 -3.11
CA ILE A 96 17.01 -1.08 -4.15
C ILE A 96 18.34 -1.49 -4.78
N THR A 97 18.58 -2.79 -4.94
CA THR A 97 19.80 -3.35 -5.56
C THR A 97 19.61 -3.60 -7.07
N SER A 98 20.68 -3.89 -7.81
CA SER A 98 20.58 -4.31 -9.21
C SER A 98 19.73 -5.59 -9.35
N ALA A 99 19.90 -6.55 -8.43
CA ALA A 99 19.10 -7.76 -8.39
C ALA A 99 17.60 -7.47 -8.14
N ASP A 100 17.29 -6.55 -7.23
CA ASP A 100 15.90 -6.11 -6.98
C ASP A 100 15.27 -5.52 -8.25
N THR A 101 16.03 -4.74 -9.02
CA THR A 101 15.54 -4.13 -10.27
C THR A 101 15.17 -5.20 -11.31
N VAL A 102 16.01 -6.23 -11.46
CA VAL A 102 15.70 -7.36 -12.36
C VAL A 102 14.44 -8.10 -11.90
N MET A 103 14.24 -8.28 -10.59
CA MET A 103 13.02 -8.90 -10.06
C MET A 103 11.76 -8.07 -10.31
N LEU A 104 11.88 -6.74 -10.28
CA LEU A 104 10.80 -5.83 -10.62
C LEU A 104 10.43 -5.86 -12.11
N GLU A 105 11.44 -5.94 -12.98
CA GLU A 105 11.26 -6.01 -14.43
C GLU A 105 10.62 -7.34 -14.89
N LYS A 106 10.89 -8.44 -14.18
CA LYS A 106 10.21 -9.73 -14.43
C LYS A 106 8.70 -9.69 -14.15
N GLN A 107 8.24 -8.78 -13.29
CA GLN A 107 6.82 -8.59 -13.00
C GLN A 107 6.21 -7.55 -13.94
N SER A 108 6.24 -7.80 -15.25
CA SER A 108 5.84 -6.83 -16.28
C SER A 108 4.43 -7.09 -16.85
N LEU A 109 3.93 -6.12 -17.63
CA LEU A 109 2.72 -6.29 -18.44
C LEU A 109 2.88 -7.39 -19.50
N ASP A 110 4.08 -7.53 -20.07
CA ASP A 110 4.36 -8.54 -21.09
C ASP A 110 4.29 -9.95 -20.47
N GLU A 111 4.91 -10.15 -19.30
CA GLU A 111 4.81 -11.41 -18.56
C GLU A 111 3.36 -11.74 -18.18
N PHE A 112 2.60 -10.72 -17.75
CA PHE A 112 1.17 -10.87 -17.46
C PHE A 112 0.37 -11.36 -18.68
N LEU A 113 0.58 -10.75 -19.85
CA LEU A 113 -0.10 -11.13 -21.08
C LEU A 113 0.34 -12.52 -21.58
N LEU A 114 1.62 -12.85 -21.46
CA LEU A 114 2.14 -14.19 -21.81
C LEU A 114 1.51 -15.28 -20.94
N ASN A 115 1.34 -15.05 -19.63
CA ASN A 115 0.69 -16.02 -18.74
C ASN A 115 -0.80 -16.20 -19.07
N ILE A 116 -1.48 -15.15 -19.53
CA ILE A 116 -2.85 -15.25 -20.07
C ILE A 116 -2.85 -16.11 -21.34
N GLU A 117 -1.97 -15.82 -22.29
CA GLU A 117 -1.92 -16.49 -23.61
C GLU A 117 -1.49 -17.96 -23.51
N SER A 118 -0.65 -18.31 -22.52
CA SER A 118 -0.23 -19.68 -22.24
C SER A 118 -1.34 -20.59 -21.67
N GLY A 119 -2.52 -20.03 -21.36
CA GLY A 119 -3.68 -20.80 -20.89
C GLY A 119 -3.72 -21.02 -19.37
N LYS A 120 -2.86 -20.37 -18.58
CA LYS A 120 -2.94 -20.42 -17.12
C LYS A 120 -4.26 -19.82 -16.62
N ALA A 121 -4.73 -20.30 -15.47
CA ALA A 121 -5.84 -19.72 -14.75
C ALA A 121 -5.39 -18.45 -14.03
N VAL A 122 -5.62 -17.29 -14.66
CA VAL A 122 -5.21 -15.98 -14.13
C VAL A 122 -6.28 -15.40 -13.21
N PHE A 123 -5.87 -14.98 -12.02
CA PHE A 123 -6.70 -14.33 -11.00
C PHE A 123 -6.09 -13.00 -10.58
N ILE A 124 -6.92 -11.99 -10.38
CA ILE A 124 -6.46 -10.65 -9.99
C ILE A 124 -6.99 -10.27 -8.62
N SER A 125 -6.16 -9.69 -7.77
CA SER A 125 -6.56 -9.05 -6.52
C SER A 125 -6.30 -7.54 -6.57
N LEU A 126 -7.37 -6.73 -6.62
CA LEU A 126 -7.31 -5.28 -6.77
C LEU A 126 -7.30 -4.57 -5.42
N SER A 127 -6.33 -3.67 -5.23
CA SER A 127 -6.28 -2.86 -4.01
C SER A 127 -7.29 -1.70 -4.01
N PRO A 128 -7.86 -1.34 -2.84
CA PRO A 128 -8.75 -0.19 -2.69
C PRO A 128 -8.12 1.12 -3.17
N GLN A 129 -6.82 1.31 -2.95
CA GLN A 129 -6.10 2.51 -3.34
C GLN A 129 -5.90 2.61 -4.85
N SER A 130 -5.60 1.50 -5.53
CA SER A 130 -5.56 1.45 -6.99
C SER A 130 -6.91 1.78 -7.58
N ARG A 131 -7.98 1.19 -7.04
CA ARG A 131 -9.36 1.49 -7.43
C ARG A 131 -9.70 2.96 -7.24
N ALA A 132 -9.38 3.54 -6.09
CA ALA A 132 -9.63 4.95 -5.80
C ALA A 132 -8.84 5.89 -6.73
N SER A 133 -7.57 5.56 -7.03
CA SER A 133 -6.73 6.33 -7.95
C SER A 133 -7.29 6.33 -9.38
N LEU A 134 -7.70 5.16 -9.88
CA LEU A 134 -8.34 5.03 -11.20
C LEU A 134 -9.70 5.73 -11.24
N ALA A 135 -10.49 5.65 -10.16
CA ALA A 135 -11.76 6.36 -10.02
C ALA A 135 -11.58 7.87 -10.15
N ALA A 136 -10.60 8.44 -9.44
CA ALA A 136 -10.25 9.84 -9.58
C ALA A 136 -9.77 10.20 -11.00
N HIS A 137 -8.92 9.35 -11.61
CA HIS A 137 -8.39 9.58 -12.96
C HIS A 137 -9.49 9.60 -14.04
N PHE A 138 -10.42 8.65 -14.00
CA PHE A 138 -11.50 8.57 -14.99
C PHE A 138 -12.74 9.42 -14.63
N GLY A 139 -12.81 9.98 -13.42
CA GLY A 139 -13.99 10.70 -12.94
C GLY A 139 -15.20 9.78 -12.78
N LEU A 140 -14.97 8.55 -12.30
CA LEU A 140 -15.99 7.53 -12.07
C LEU A 140 -16.05 7.20 -10.57
N SER A 141 -17.14 6.57 -10.11
CA SER A 141 -17.16 6.06 -8.72
C SER A 141 -16.25 4.84 -8.57
N PRO A 142 -15.72 4.55 -7.36
CA PRO A 142 -14.90 3.37 -7.11
C PRO A 142 -15.58 2.06 -7.53
N LEU A 143 -16.90 1.92 -7.29
CA LEU A 143 -17.65 0.73 -7.68
C LEU A 143 -17.72 0.56 -9.20
N GLN A 144 -17.99 1.64 -9.95
CA GLN A 144 -18.01 1.60 -11.41
C GLN A 144 -16.66 1.22 -11.99
N VAL A 145 -15.57 1.79 -11.45
CA VAL A 145 -14.21 1.38 -11.84
C VAL A 145 -13.98 -0.10 -11.58
N PHE A 146 -14.42 -0.62 -10.42
CA PHE A 146 -14.26 -2.04 -10.14
C PHE A 146 -14.98 -2.89 -11.19
N ARG A 147 -16.26 -2.60 -11.48
CA ARG A 147 -17.05 -3.33 -12.48
C ARG A 147 -16.48 -3.22 -13.90
N LYS A 148 -15.99 -2.05 -14.29
CA LYS A 148 -15.35 -1.84 -15.61
C LYS A 148 -14.00 -2.55 -15.71
N LEU A 149 -13.19 -2.55 -14.64
CA LEU A 149 -11.98 -3.38 -14.58
C LEU A 149 -12.32 -4.87 -14.66
N THR A 150 -13.41 -5.30 -14.03
CA THR A 150 -13.94 -6.66 -14.17
C THR A 150 -14.24 -7.00 -15.62
N THR A 151 -14.97 -6.15 -16.34
CA THR A 151 -15.22 -6.34 -17.78
C THR A 151 -13.90 -6.38 -18.56
N PHE A 152 -13.01 -5.42 -18.35
CA PHE A 152 -11.77 -5.27 -19.09
C PHE A 152 -10.87 -6.50 -18.94
N PHE A 153 -10.55 -6.91 -17.71
CA PHE A 153 -9.65 -8.04 -17.48
C PHE A 153 -10.30 -9.38 -17.85
N LYS A 154 -11.62 -9.56 -17.65
CA LYS A 154 -12.30 -10.77 -18.13
C LYS A 154 -12.27 -10.86 -19.66
N SER A 155 -12.35 -9.74 -20.39
CA SER A 155 -12.18 -9.73 -21.85
C SER A 155 -10.78 -10.13 -22.31
N LEU A 156 -9.77 -10.00 -21.44
CA LEU A 156 -8.41 -10.48 -21.70
C LEU A 156 -8.23 -11.96 -21.37
N GLY A 157 -9.16 -12.60 -20.64
CA GLY A 157 -9.06 -14.01 -20.24
C GLY A 157 -8.85 -14.26 -18.75
N VAL A 158 -8.86 -13.21 -17.92
CA VAL A 158 -8.79 -13.34 -16.44
C VAL A 158 -10.05 -14.03 -15.93
N LYS A 159 -9.89 -15.01 -15.04
CA LYS A 159 -10.99 -15.84 -14.53
C LYS A 159 -11.85 -15.09 -13.52
N ALA A 160 -11.21 -14.45 -12.54
CA ALA A 160 -11.90 -13.67 -11.52
C ALA A 160 -11.04 -12.52 -10.98
N ILE A 161 -11.72 -11.50 -10.44
CA ILE A 161 -11.12 -10.34 -9.81
C ILE A 161 -11.66 -10.17 -8.40
N PHE A 162 -10.75 -10.13 -7.43
CA PHE A 162 -11.02 -9.98 -6.02
C PHE A 162 -10.63 -8.59 -5.52
N ASP A 163 -11.10 -8.24 -4.32
CA ASP A 163 -10.80 -7.01 -3.62
C ASP A 163 -9.93 -7.31 -2.40
N THR A 164 -8.77 -6.65 -2.28
CA THR A 164 -7.90 -6.84 -1.11
C THR A 164 -8.45 -6.20 0.17
N SER A 165 -9.65 -5.61 0.15
CA SER A 165 -10.31 -5.08 1.36
C SER A 165 -10.54 -6.19 2.40
N CYS A 166 -10.94 -7.39 1.98
CA CYS A 166 -11.18 -8.50 2.90
C CYS A 166 -9.89 -8.94 3.61
N SER A 167 -8.78 -9.03 2.87
CA SER A 167 -7.48 -9.40 3.43
C SER A 167 -6.89 -8.26 4.27
N ARG A 168 -7.23 -7.00 3.96
CA ARG A 168 -6.91 -5.85 4.81
C ARG A 168 -7.60 -5.95 6.16
N ASP A 169 -8.88 -6.26 6.19
CA ASP A 169 -9.63 -6.38 7.44
C ASP A 169 -9.05 -7.54 8.29
N ILE A 170 -8.73 -8.68 7.68
CA ILE A 170 -8.07 -9.82 8.35
C ILE A 170 -6.70 -9.41 8.92
N SER A 171 -5.83 -8.82 8.10
CA SER A 171 -4.52 -8.34 8.58
C SER A 171 -4.67 -7.35 9.73
N LEU A 172 -5.68 -6.48 9.69
CA LEU A 172 -5.86 -5.49 10.74
C LEU A 172 -6.39 -6.09 12.06
N ILE A 173 -7.29 -7.07 11.98
CA ILE A 173 -7.73 -7.86 13.13
C ILE A 173 -6.53 -8.54 13.79
N GLU A 174 -5.68 -9.19 13.00
CA GLU A 174 -4.47 -9.83 13.52
C GLU A 174 -3.48 -8.82 14.12
N SER A 175 -3.31 -7.63 13.51
CA SER A 175 -2.48 -6.57 14.11
C SER A 175 -3.06 -6.05 15.43
N CYS A 176 -4.38 -5.98 15.58
CA CYS A 176 -5.01 -5.63 16.85
C CYS A 176 -4.74 -6.69 17.92
N ASN A 177 -4.93 -7.96 17.58
CA ASN A 177 -4.68 -9.10 18.46
C ASN A 177 -3.22 -9.15 18.91
N GLU A 178 -2.29 -8.97 17.97
CA GLU A 178 -0.85 -8.93 18.25
C GLU A 178 -0.48 -7.78 19.19
N PHE A 179 -1.00 -6.58 18.95
CA PHE A 179 -0.73 -5.44 19.84
C PHE A 179 -1.20 -5.72 21.27
N VAL A 180 -2.44 -6.22 21.43
CA VAL A 180 -3.01 -6.54 22.73
C VAL A 180 -2.19 -7.62 23.44
N ALA A 181 -1.75 -8.65 22.71
CA ALA A 181 -0.89 -9.71 23.26
C ALA A 181 0.46 -9.17 23.73
N ARG A 182 1.18 -8.41 22.87
CA ARG A 182 2.46 -7.77 23.20
C ARG A 182 2.34 -6.85 24.40
N TYR A 183 1.26 -6.07 24.48
CA TYR A 183 1.00 -5.16 25.60
C TYR A 183 0.75 -5.89 26.93
N LYS A 184 -0.11 -6.93 26.93
CA LYS A 184 -0.37 -7.73 28.13
C LYS A 184 0.88 -8.47 28.63
N GLN A 185 1.70 -8.97 27.71
CA GLN A 185 2.97 -9.61 28.06
C GLN A 185 3.94 -8.61 28.70
N HIS A 186 4.02 -7.39 28.15
CA HIS A 186 4.85 -6.33 28.72
C HIS A 186 4.43 -5.96 30.14
N LEU A 187 3.12 -5.89 30.43
CA LEU A 187 2.63 -5.63 31.79
C LEU A 187 2.90 -6.77 32.78
N SER A 188 2.94 -8.02 32.31
CA SER A 188 3.08 -9.20 33.18
C SER A 188 4.52 -9.49 33.56
N ASN A 189 5.49 -9.06 32.74
CA ASN A 189 6.90 -9.34 32.93
C ASN A 189 7.60 -8.15 33.62
N ASN A 190 7.60 -8.13 34.96
CA ASN A 190 8.39 -7.20 35.77
C ASN A 190 9.91 -7.51 35.81
N SER A 191 10.39 -8.47 35.00
CA SER A 191 11.82 -8.82 34.97
C SER A 191 12.50 -8.20 33.74
N GLU A 192 13.61 -7.50 33.96
CA GLU A 192 14.44 -6.86 32.94
C GLU A 192 15.00 -7.82 31.86
N LEU A 193 14.71 -9.12 31.97
CA LEU A 193 15.25 -10.16 31.09
C LEU A 193 14.30 -10.57 29.95
N SER A 194 13.02 -10.19 29.99
CA SER A 194 12.12 -10.41 28.86
C SER A 194 12.15 -9.18 27.94
N LYS A 195 12.75 -9.31 26.76
CA LYS A 195 12.69 -8.27 25.71
C LYS A 195 11.22 -8.00 25.41
N SER A 196 10.67 -6.90 25.92
CA SER A 196 9.33 -6.46 25.53
C SER A 196 9.34 -6.15 24.04
N SER A 197 8.50 -6.83 23.25
CA SER A 197 8.35 -6.57 21.81
C SER A 197 7.57 -5.26 21.52
N LEU A 198 7.69 -4.28 22.41
CA LEU A 198 7.17 -2.93 22.29
C LEU A 198 8.32 -1.92 22.15
N PRO A 199 8.20 -0.90 21.29
CA PRO A 199 7.02 -0.53 20.50
C PRO A 199 6.68 -1.56 19.42
N MET A 200 5.40 -1.67 19.03
CA MET A 200 5.00 -2.48 17.87
C MET A 200 5.03 -1.61 16.63
N LEU A 201 5.85 -1.98 15.65
CA LEU A 201 6.04 -1.25 14.40
C LEU A 201 5.23 -1.93 13.28
N ALA A 202 4.63 -1.13 12.39
CA ALA A 202 3.82 -1.65 11.31
C ALA A 202 4.65 -2.50 10.33
N SER A 203 4.04 -3.52 9.74
CA SER A 203 4.67 -4.42 8.77
C SER A 203 4.09 -4.34 7.35
N SER A 204 2.94 -3.68 7.17
CA SER A 204 2.17 -3.74 5.91
C SER A 204 2.78 -2.95 4.74
N CYS A 205 3.71 -2.04 5.02
CA CYS A 205 4.38 -1.18 4.04
C CYS A 205 5.75 -1.78 3.68
N PRO A 206 5.94 -2.32 2.47
CA PRO A 206 7.19 -3.01 2.16
C PRO A 206 8.38 -2.06 2.03
N GLY A 207 8.17 -0.81 1.61
CA GLY A 207 9.22 0.20 1.62
C GLY A 207 9.79 0.45 3.02
N TRP A 208 8.92 0.49 4.04
CA TRP A 208 9.35 0.57 5.43
C TRP A 208 10.12 -0.69 5.86
N ILE A 209 9.65 -1.88 5.50
CA ILE A 209 10.36 -3.14 5.80
C ILE A 209 11.75 -3.15 5.18
N CYS A 210 11.87 -2.83 3.88
CA CYS A 210 13.15 -2.76 3.20
C CYS A 210 14.09 -1.74 3.82
N TYR A 211 13.56 -0.57 4.23
CA TYR A 211 14.34 0.44 4.95
C TYR A 211 14.84 -0.09 6.30
N ALA A 212 13.96 -0.72 7.08
CA ALA A 212 14.29 -1.28 8.38
C ALA A 212 15.39 -2.34 8.27
N GLU A 213 15.26 -3.30 7.35
CA GLU A 213 16.22 -4.37 7.13
C GLU A 213 17.58 -3.87 6.63
N LYS A 214 17.58 -2.91 5.67
CA LYS A 214 18.81 -2.48 5.00
C LYS A 214 19.54 -1.33 5.71
N LYS A 215 18.85 -0.53 6.52
CA LYS A 215 19.42 0.71 7.11
C LYS A 215 19.38 0.78 8.62
N LEU A 216 18.40 0.16 9.27
CA LEU A 216 18.21 0.27 10.72
C LEU A 216 18.75 -0.93 11.50
N GLU A 217 19.46 -1.85 10.83
CA GLU A 217 20.12 -3.02 11.44
C GLU A 217 19.16 -3.98 12.18
N SER A 218 19.69 -5.08 12.72
CA SER A 218 18.86 -6.17 13.27
C SER A 218 18.11 -5.84 14.57
N TYR A 219 18.40 -4.69 15.20
CA TYR A 219 17.77 -4.33 16.48
C TYR A 219 16.31 -3.89 16.32
N ILE A 220 15.90 -3.37 15.15
CA ILE A 220 14.54 -2.88 14.93
C ILE A 220 13.57 -4.02 14.55
N LEU A 221 14.07 -5.07 13.91
CA LEU A 221 13.27 -6.16 13.34
C LEU A 221 12.38 -6.89 14.37
N PRO A 222 12.81 -7.13 15.62
CA PRO A 222 11.96 -7.75 16.65
C PRO A 222 10.71 -6.93 17.02
N TYR A 223 10.73 -5.63 16.73
CA TYR A 223 9.62 -4.72 17.01
C TYR A 223 8.59 -4.66 15.88
N ILE A 224 8.95 -5.13 14.68
CA ILE A 224 8.03 -5.20 13.54
C ILE A 224 6.95 -6.25 13.82
N SER A 225 5.71 -5.90 13.50
CA SER A 225 4.56 -6.80 13.55
C SER A 225 4.81 -8.06 12.70
N SER A 226 4.48 -9.24 13.23
CA SER A 226 4.61 -10.48 12.47
C SER A 226 3.46 -10.69 11.47
N VAL A 227 2.48 -9.79 11.45
CA VAL A 227 1.30 -9.91 10.61
C VAL A 227 1.65 -9.60 9.16
N LYS A 228 1.22 -10.48 8.25
CA LYS A 228 1.39 -10.30 6.81
C LYS A 228 0.62 -9.07 6.30
N SER A 229 1.15 -8.44 5.26
CA SER A 229 0.45 -7.35 4.59
C SER A 229 -0.81 -7.86 3.86
N PRO A 230 -1.79 -7.00 3.56
CA PRO A 230 -3.01 -7.42 2.86
C PRO A 230 -2.76 -8.11 1.52
N GLN A 231 -1.66 -7.77 0.83
CA GLN A 231 -1.26 -8.43 -0.42
C GLN A 231 -0.91 -9.90 -0.19
N GLN A 232 -0.05 -10.17 0.78
CA GLN A 232 0.40 -11.54 1.06
C GLN A 232 -0.70 -12.34 1.76
N THR A 233 -1.49 -11.70 2.61
CA THR A 233 -2.68 -12.32 3.21
C THR A 233 -3.68 -12.80 2.15
N ILE A 234 -3.98 -12.01 1.10
CA ILE A 234 -4.89 -12.48 0.05
C ILE A 234 -4.25 -13.59 -0.80
N GLY A 235 -2.95 -13.51 -1.09
CA GLY A 235 -2.22 -14.57 -1.81
C GLY A 235 -2.25 -15.90 -1.07
N ALA A 236 -1.97 -15.87 0.24
CA ALA A 236 -2.04 -17.03 1.12
C ALA A 236 -3.46 -17.62 1.15
N ILE A 237 -4.49 -16.80 1.38
CA ILE A 237 -5.89 -17.24 1.42
C ILE A 237 -6.31 -17.86 0.08
N PHE A 238 -5.88 -17.25 -1.03
CA PHE A 238 -6.26 -17.72 -2.35
C PHE A 238 -5.59 -19.07 -2.67
N LYS A 239 -4.25 -19.13 -2.59
CA LYS A 239 -3.50 -20.32 -2.98
C LYS A 239 -3.63 -21.48 -2.01
N HIS A 240 -3.66 -21.23 -0.69
CA HIS A 240 -3.78 -22.33 0.27
C HIS A 240 -5.21 -22.88 0.39
N HIS A 241 -6.25 -22.07 0.16
CA HIS A 241 -7.63 -22.48 0.46
C HIS A 241 -8.55 -22.49 -0.76
N HIS A 242 -8.50 -21.46 -1.60
CA HIS A 242 -9.47 -21.31 -2.69
C HIS A 242 -9.10 -22.09 -3.94
N CYS A 243 -7.81 -22.20 -4.27
CA CYS A 243 -7.37 -23.07 -5.38
C CYS A 243 -7.83 -24.51 -5.17
N GLN A 244 -7.71 -25.03 -3.94
CA GLN A 244 -8.20 -26.38 -3.59
C GLN A 244 -9.72 -26.51 -3.75
N LYS A 245 -10.49 -25.52 -3.29
CA LYS A 245 -11.95 -25.52 -3.42
C LYS A 245 -12.44 -25.41 -4.86
N MET A 246 -11.65 -24.80 -5.75
CA MET A 246 -11.95 -24.66 -7.17
C MET A 246 -11.43 -25.83 -8.02
N ASP A 247 -10.84 -26.86 -7.41
CA ASP A 247 -10.20 -27.98 -8.10
C ASP A 247 -9.12 -27.52 -9.10
N LEU A 248 -8.39 -26.46 -8.74
CA LEU A 248 -7.31 -25.89 -9.55
C LEU A 248 -5.96 -26.40 -9.07
N LYS A 249 -5.15 -26.87 -10.01
CA LYS A 249 -3.75 -27.20 -9.76
C LYS A 249 -2.94 -25.92 -9.56
N LEU A 250 -2.18 -25.83 -8.47
CA LEU A 250 -1.38 -24.64 -8.14
C LEU A 250 -0.41 -24.22 -9.24
N ASN A 251 0.16 -25.19 -9.97
CA ASN A 251 1.07 -24.94 -11.08
C ASN A 251 0.41 -24.23 -12.29
N ASP A 252 -0.90 -24.37 -12.42
CA ASP A 252 -1.68 -23.78 -13.51
C ASP A 252 -2.30 -22.44 -13.11
N VAL A 253 -2.11 -22.01 -11.86
CA VAL A 253 -2.67 -20.77 -11.32
C VAL A 253 -1.64 -19.65 -11.38
N TYR A 254 -2.06 -18.48 -11.86
CA TYR A 254 -1.27 -17.26 -11.87
C TYR A 254 -2.05 -16.14 -11.14
N HIS A 255 -1.66 -15.86 -9.91
CA HIS A 255 -2.27 -14.86 -9.04
C HIS A 255 -1.50 -13.54 -9.12
N VAL A 256 -2.19 -12.51 -9.60
CA VAL A 256 -1.64 -11.18 -9.81
C VAL A 256 -2.32 -10.19 -8.88
N THR A 257 -1.58 -9.27 -8.30
CA THR A 257 -2.19 -8.18 -7.52
C THR A 257 -2.04 -6.83 -8.22
N ILE A 258 -3.03 -5.95 -8.08
CA ILE A 258 -2.97 -4.57 -8.59
C ILE A 258 -2.81 -3.61 -7.43
N MET A 259 -1.65 -2.95 -7.40
CA MET A 259 -1.18 -2.19 -6.24
C MET A 259 -0.83 -0.74 -6.57
N PRO A 260 -0.86 0.18 -5.60
CA PRO A 260 -0.56 1.60 -5.82
C PRO A 260 0.94 1.91 -5.72
N CYS A 261 1.81 0.91 -5.51
CA CYS A 261 3.21 1.11 -5.14
C CYS A 261 4.10 0.02 -5.77
N TYR A 262 5.32 0.39 -6.19
CA TYR A 262 6.32 -0.55 -6.72
C TYR A 262 6.94 -1.45 -5.63
N ASP A 263 7.03 -0.98 -4.38
CA ASP A 263 7.54 -1.80 -3.27
C ASP A 263 6.72 -3.09 -3.07
N LYS A 264 5.48 -3.12 -3.55
CA LYS A 264 4.64 -4.31 -3.52
C LYS A 264 5.12 -5.43 -4.46
N LYS A 265 5.78 -5.08 -5.57
CA LYS A 265 6.49 -6.06 -6.41
C LYS A 265 7.70 -6.65 -5.67
N LEU A 266 8.44 -5.83 -4.92
CA LEU A 266 9.55 -6.32 -4.08
C LEU A 266 9.02 -7.27 -3.01
N GLU A 267 7.90 -6.93 -2.37
CA GLU A 267 7.25 -7.80 -1.40
C GLU A 267 6.83 -9.15 -2.00
N ALA A 268 6.26 -9.17 -3.21
CA ALA A 268 5.85 -10.41 -3.88
C ALA A 268 7.03 -11.31 -4.26
N ALA A 269 8.19 -10.73 -4.53
CA ALA A 269 9.40 -11.45 -4.92
C ALA A 269 10.21 -12.02 -3.73
N ARG A 270 9.78 -11.83 -2.47
CA ARG A 270 10.52 -12.33 -1.31
C ARG A 270 10.37 -13.85 -1.16
N ASP A 271 11.48 -14.52 -0.87
CA ASP A 271 11.52 -15.94 -0.56
C ASP A 271 10.68 -16.31 0.67
N ASP A 272 10.45 -15.35 1.59
CA ASP A 272 9.58 -15.52 2.77
C ASP A 272 8.12 -15.86 2.43
N PHE A 273 7.69 -15.56 1.20
CA PHE A 273 6.32 -15.81 0.70
C PHE A 273 6.28 -16.90 -0.37
N VAL A 274 7.28 -17.79 -0.35
CA VAL A 274 7.32 -19.01 -1.16
C VAL A 274 7.05 -20.21 -0.25
N PHE A 275 6.13 -21.08 -0.66
CA PHE A 275 5.80 -22.31 0.04
C PHE A 275 5.96 -23.52 -0.88
N SER A 276 6.33 -24.67 -0.33
CA SER A 276 6.32 -25.94 -1.05
C SER A 276 5.06 -26.73 -0.72
N MET A 277 4.58 -27.49 -1.70
CA MET A 277 3.61 -28.56 -1.45
C MET A 277 4.21 -29.89 -1.81
N ASN A 278 4.24 -30.81 -0.85
CA ASN A 278 4.57 -32.19 -1.11
C ASN A 278 3.43 -32.79 -1.93
N SER A 279 3.70 -33.05 -3.22
CA SER A 279 2.82 -33.89 -4.02
C SER A 279 2.77 -35.26 -3.35
N GLN A 280 1.63 -35.64 -2.75
CA GLN A 280 1.38 -37.05 -2.41
C GLN A 280 1.17 -37.81 -3.73
N GLY A 281 2.26 -38.05 -4.46
CA GLY A 281 2.32 -39.01 -5.55
C GLY A 281 2.83 -40.34 -5.02
N GLU A 282 2.15 -41.43 -5.35
CA GLU A 282 2.38 -42.80 -4.84
C GLU A 282 3.75 -43.41 -5.20
N ASN A 283 4.70 -42.65 -5.75
CA ASN A 283 6.04 -43.14 -6.11
C ASN A 283 7.12 -42.23 -5.51
N ALA A 284 7.84 -42.77 -4.51
CA ALA A 284 8.78 -42.08 -3.64
C ALA A 284 10.10 -41.58 -4.29
N ASN A 285 10.22 -41.54 -5.62
CA ASN A 285 11.51 -41.34 -6.29
C ASN A 285 11.61 -40.14 -7.26
N ASP A 286 10.55 -39.35 -7.47
CA ASP A 286 10.62 -38.10 -8.25
C ASP A 286 9.83 -36.97 -7.57
N VAL A 287 10.18 -36.67 -6.32
CA VAL A 287 9.64 -35.47 -5.62
C VAL A 287 10.40 -34.25 -6.13
N ALA A 288 9.96 -33.70 -7.26
CA ALA A 288 10.28 -32.30 -7.56
C ALA A 288 9.58 -31.45 -6.48
N ASP A 289 10.36 -30.86 -5.58
CA ASP A 289 9.88 -29.85 -4.64
C ASP A 289 9.40 -28.65 -5.46
N LEU A 290 8.11 -28.64 -5.79
CA LEU A 290 7.47 -27.52 -6.46
C LEU A 290 7.24 -26.42 -5.43
N SER A 291 7.91 -25.29 -5.65
CA SER A 291 7.77 -24.08 -4.85
C SER A 291 6.80 -23.12 -5.53
N PHE A 292 5.94 -22.51 -4.73
CA PHE A 292 4.90 -21.60 -5.19
C PHE A 292 4.95 -20.30 -4.39
N SER A 293 4.97 -19.16 -5.08
CA SER A 293 4.82 -17.85 -4.43
C SER A 293 3.37 -17.62 -4.04
N GLU A 294 3.08 -16.96 -2.91
CA GLU A 294 1.71 -16.57 -2.53
C GLU A 294 1.09 -15.57 -3.55
N VAL A 295 1.93 -14.71 -4.11
CA VAL A 295 1.60 -13.77 -5.20
C VAL A 295 2.64 -13.93 -6.30
N ASP A 296 2.20 -14.22 -7.52
CA ASP A 296 3.11 -14.50 -8.64
C ASP A 296 3.63 -13.24 -9.32
N SER A 297 2.80 -12.18 -9.35
CA SER A 297 3.17 -10.91 -9.95
C SER A 297 2.35 -9.76 -9.38
N VAL A 298 2.89 -8.55 -9.48
CA VAL A 298 2.20 -7.32 -9.11
C VAL A 298 2.22 -6.36 -10.28
N LEU A 299 1.05 -5.87 -10.66
CA LEU A 299 0.89 -4.75 -11.57
C LEU A 299 0.63 -3.48 -10.78
N THR A 300 1.33 -2.40 -11.13
CA THR A 300 1.02 -1.09 -10.55
C THR A 300 -0.23 -0.49 -11.19
N THR A 301 -0.83 0.46 -10.48
CA THR A 301 -1.97 1.24 -10.99
C THR A 301 -1.62 1.95 -12.31
N GLY A 302 -0.37 2.41 -12.43
CA GLY A 302 0.15 3.02 -13.66
C GLY A 302 0.26 2.02 -14.81
N GLU A 303 0.73 0.80 -14.55
CA GLU A 303 0.80 -0.26 -15.56
C GLU A 303 -0.59 -0.68 -16.05
N VAL A 304 -1.61 -0.68 -15.18
CA VAL A 304 -3.00 -0.92 -15.60
C VAL A 304 -3.49 0.19 -16.56
N LEU A 305 -3.16 1.46 -16.30
CA LEU A 305 -3.46 2.56 -17.22
C LEU A 305 -2.72 2.42 -18.55
N ASP A 306 -1.48 1.95 -18.52
CA ASP A 306 -0.69 1.70 -19.72
C ASP A 306 -1.29 0.54 -20.53
N LEU A 307 -1.77 -0.51 -19.87
CA LEU A 307 -2.44 -1.65 -20.49
C LEU A 307 -3.78 -1.26 -21.14
N ILE A 308 -4.61 -0.45 -20.47
CA ILE A 308 -5.86 0.09 -21.03
C ILE A 308 -5.58 0.87 -22.32
N ARG A 309 -4.52 1.70 -22.31
CA ARG A 309 -4.08 2.47 -23.47
C ARG A 309 -3.54 1.57 -24.59
N LEU A 310 -2.72 0.57 -24.24
CA LEU A 310 -2.16 -0.39 -25.18
C LEU A 310 -3.24 -1.18 -25.92
N LYS A 311 -4.33 -1.53 -25.24
CA LYS A 311 -5.49 -2.21 -25.83
C LYS A 311 -6.49 -1.26 -26.50
N SER A 312 -6.20 0.04 -26.54
CA SER A 312 -7.05 1.07 -27.16
C SER A 312 -8.51 1.05 -26.66
N VAL A 313 -8.71 0.77 -25.36
CA VAL A 313 -10.05 0.67 -24.77
C VAL A 313 -10.51 2.04 -24.27
N ASP A 314 -11.69 2.48 -24.72
CA ASP A 314 -12.40 3.58 -24.06
C ASP A 314 -12.98 3.08 -22.72
N PHE A 315 -12.18 3.19 -21.67
CA PHE A 315 -12.52 2.68 -20.35
C PHE A 315 -13.79 3.33 -19.77
N LYS A 316 -14.09 4.59 -20.10
CA LYS A 316 -15.30 5.25 -19.59
C LYS A 316 -16.55 4.67 -20.23
N ALA A 317 -16.50 4.42 -21.54
CA ALA A 317 -17.60 3.85 -22.31
C ALA A 317 -17.77 2.33 -22.13
N LEU A 318 -16.79 1.63 -21.53
CA LEU A 318 -16.85 0.19 -21.33
C LEU A 318 -18.05 -0.24 -20.46
N GLU A 319 -18.79 -1.27 -20.87
CA GLU A 319 -19.90 -1.81 -20.07
C GLU A 319 -19.46 -2.35 -18.71
N GLU A 320 -20.34 -2.28 -17.71
CA GLU A 320 -20.09 -2.78 -16.35
C GLU A 320 -20.45 -4.27 -16.23
N SER A 321 -19.53 -5.09 -15.72
CA SER A 321 -19.79 -6.50 -15.38
C SER A 321 -20.07 -6.67 -13.89
N PRO A 322 -20.85 -7.69 -13.49
CA PRO A 322 -20.99 -8.05 -12.08
C PRO A 322 -19.64 -8.47 -11.49
N LEU A 323 -19.45 -8.17 -10.20
CA LEU A 323 -18.23 -8.49 -9.46
C LEU A 323 -18.20 -9.97 -9.06
N ASP A 324 -17.00 -10.55 -8.98
CA ASP A 324 -16.81 -11.93 -8.51
C ASP A 324 -16.96 -11.98 -6.98
N LYS A 325 -17.95 -12.71 -6.44
CA LYS A 325 -18.40 -12.56 -5.04
C LYS A 325 -17.47 -13.11 -3.94
N MET A 326 -16.48 -13.94 -4.28
CA MET A 326 -15.80 -14.79 -3.30
C MET A 326 -14.95 -14.03 -2.27
N LEU A 327 -14.26 -12.97 -2.71
CA LEU A 327 -13.33 -12.19 -1.91
C LEU A 327 -13.57 -10.70 -2.21
N THR A 328 -14.77 -10.21 -1.90
CA THR A 328 -15.16 -8.82 -2.14
C THR A 328 -15.84 -8.19 -0.94
N ASN A 329 -15.46 -6.96 -0.60
CA ASN A 329 -16.17 -6.16 0.40
C ASN A 329 -17.23 -5.27 -0.27
N VAL A 330 -18.22 -5.92 -0.85
CA VAL A 330 -19.38 -5.26 -1.45
C VAL A 330 -20.61 -5.89 -0.82
N ASP A 331 -21.47 -5.09 -0.21
CA ASP A 331 -22.74 -5.58 0.34
C ASP A 331 -23.79 -5.81 -0.76
N GLU A 332 -24.98 -6.29 -0.37
CA GLU A 332 -26.07 -6.58 -1.30
C GLU A 332 -26.60 -5.33 -2.03
N ASP A 333 -26.47 -4.16 -1.39
CA ASP A 333 -26.86 -2.85 -1.93
C ASP A 333 -25.79 -2.24 -2.85
N GLY A 334 -24.63 -2.91 -2.99
CA GLY A 334 -23.51 -2.45 -3.81
C GLY A 334 -22.61 -1.44 -3.11
N HIS A 335 -22.71 -1.27 -1.79
CA HIS A 335 -21.81 -0.41 -1.04
C HIS A 335 -20.46 -1.08 -0.80
N LEU A 336 -19.39 -0.34 -1.05
CA LEU A 336 -18.03 -0.77 -0.73
C LEU A 336 -17.74 -0.49 0.73
N PHE A 337 -17.35 -1.52 1.48
CA PHE A 337 -17.01 -1.40 2.90
C PHE A 337 -15.59 -1.89 3.19
N GLY A 338 -15.11 -1.63 4.41
CA GLY A 338 -13.78 -2.01 4.86
C GLY A 338 -13.06 -0.84 5.52
N VAL A 339 -11.86 -1.08 6.03
CA VAL A 339 -11.14 -0.07 6.80
C VAL A 339 -10.53 1.02 5.90
N ASN A 340 -10.66 2.28 6.32
CA ASN A 340 -10.08 3.43 5.64
C ASN A 340 -8.55 3.28 5.44
N GLY A 341 -8.11 3.42 4.18
CA GLY A 341 -6.74 3.12 3.77
C GLY A 341 -5.74 4.27 3.81
N SER A 342 -6.02 5.36 4.54
CA SER A 342 -5.13 6.53 4.63
C SER A 342 -3.98 6.34 5.62
N SER A 343 -2.96 7.21 5.54
CA SER A 343 -1.91 7.28 6.56
C SER A 343 -2.51 7.47 7.96
N GLY A 344 -2.11 6.62 8.89
CA GLY A 344 -2.64 6.56 10.26
C GLY A 344 -3.86 5.67 10.46
N GLY A 345 -4.52 5.15 9.41
CA GLY A 345 -5.75 4.36 9.55
C GLY A 345 -5.58 3.05 10.34
N TYR A 346 -4.45 2.36 10.15
CA TYR A 346 -4.11 1.17 10.93
C TYR A 346 -3.88 1.50 12.40
N ALA A 347 -3.09 2.54 12.68
CA ALA A 347 -2.81 2.99 14.03
C ALA A 347 -4.10 3.41 14.76
N GLU A 348 -5.00 4.13 14.09
CA GLU A 348 -6.31 4.48 14.64
C GLU A 348 -7.14 3.26 15.02
N THR A 349 -7.22 2.27 14.13
CA THR A 349 -8.02 1.07 14.40
C THR A 349 -7.44 0.25 15.55
N ILE A 350 -6.12 0.04 15.55
CA ILE A 350 -5.40 -0.67 16.62
C ILE A 350 -5.57 0.07 17.95
N PHE A 351 -5.45 1.40 17.95
CA PHE A 351 -5.60 2.22 19.15
C PHE A 351 -7.01 2.12 19.74
N ARG A 352 -8.06 2.26 18.91
CA ARG A 352 -9.46 2.11 19.36
C ARG A 352 -9.73 0.72 19.91
N HIS A 353 -9.25 -0.32 19.21
CA HIS A 353 -9.41 -1.70 19.63
C HIS A 353 -8.72 -1.94 20.98
N ALA A 354 -7.46 -1.50 21.11
CA ALA A 354 -6.69 -1.62 22.34
C ALA A 354 -7.34 -0.86 23.51
N ALA A 355 -7.79 0.38 23.30
CA ALA A 355 -8.46 1.19 24.31
C ALA A 355 -9.70 0.47 24.88
N LYS A 356 -10.52 -0.11 23.99
CA LYS A 356 -11.70 -0.88 24.36
C LYS A 356 -11.33 -2.20 25.07
N THR A 357 -10.44 -2.98 24.47
CA THR A 357 -10.15 -4.36 24.91
C THR A 357 -9.29 -4.43 26.17
N ILE A 358 -8.34 -3.52 26.34
CA ILE A 358 -7.41 -3.52 27.48
C ILE A 358 -7.96 -2.70 28.64
N PHE A 359 -8.54 -1.53 28.36
CA PHE A 359 -8.92 -0.57 29.39
C PHE A 359 -10.43 -0.39 29.56
N GLY A 360 -11.26 -1.09 28.77
CA GLY A 360 -12.71 -0.92 28.81
C GLY A 360 -13.18 0.46 28.35
N ARG A 361 -12.35 1.21 27.62
CA ARG A 361 -12.63 2.58 27.18
C ARG A 361 -12.90 2.63 25.67
N PRO A 362 -14.16 2.44 25.24
CA PRO A 362 -14.51 2.67 23.83
C PRO A 362 -14.34 4.16 23.51
N ILE A 363 -13.70 4.45 22.37
CA ILE A 363 -13.50 5.82 21.90
C ILE A 363 -14.42 6.04 20.71
N GLU A 364 -15.38 6.94 20.89
CA GLU A 364 -16.33 7.38 19.86
C GLU A 364 -15.85 8.67 19.19
N GLY A 365 -16.23 8.87 17.93
CA GLY A 365 -15.84 10.07 17.17
C GLY A 365 -14.35 10.08 16.78
N PRO A 366 -13.84 11.15 16.14
CA PRO A 366 -12.47 11.22 15.60
C PRO A 366 -11.39 11.17 16.70
N LEU A 367 -10.25 10.53 16.41
CA LEU A 367 -9.08 10.57 17.30
C LEU A 367 -8.39 11.95 17.21
N ASN A 368 -8.06 12.52 18.37
CA ASN A 368 -7.33 13.79 18.47
C ASN A 368 -5.83 13.56 18.28
N PHE A 369 -5.40 13.41 17.03
CA PHE A 369 -3.99 13.33 16.69
C PHE A 369 -3.28 14.68 16.87
N ARG A 370 -2.23 14.72 17.68
CA ARG A 370 -1.34 15.87 17.85
C ARG A 370 -0.23 15.82 16.81
N THR A 371 -0.10 16.87 16.01
CA THR A 371 1.06 17.09 15.15
C THR A 371 2.29 17.33 16.00
N MET A 372 3.36 16.59 15.73
CA MET A 372 4.61 16.67 16.47
C MET A 372 5.61 17.58 15.75
N ARG A 373 6.57 17.00 15.01
CA ARG A 373 7.62 17.77 14.32
C ARG A 373 7.14 18.37 13.00
N ASN A 374 6.24 17.68 12.30
CA ASN A 374 5.69 18.06 11.00
C ASN A 374 4.34 17.36 10.78
N SER A 375 3.68 17.64 9.66
CA SER A 375 2.37 17.08 9.29
C SER A 375 2.34 15.54 9.25
N ASP A 376 3.48 14.92 8.96
CA ASP A 376 3.58 13.48 8.75
C ASP A 376 3.83 12.72 10.06
N PHE A 377 4.33 13.42 11.08
CA PHE A 377 4.57 12.83 12.40
C PHE A 377 3.49 13.28 13.39
N ARG A 378 2.54 12.38 13.64
CA ARG A 378 1.39 12.60 14.52
C ARG A 378 1.36 11.57 15.65
N GLU A 379 0.84 11.97 16.80
CA GLU A 379 0.75 11.15 18.01
C GLU A 379 -0.67 11.20 18.58
N VAL A 380 -1.10 10.11 19.22
CA VAL A 380 -2.33 10.04 20.00
C VAL A 380 -2.04 9.29 21.29
N ILE A 381 -2.56 9.78 22.42
CA ILE A 381 -2.31 9.23 23.76
C ILE A 381 -3.65 8.87 24.40
N LEU A 382 -3.70 7.70 25.04
CA LEU A 382 -4.79 7.32 25.93
C LEU A 382 -4.32 7.49 27.37
N GLU A 383 -4.90 8.44 28.09
CA GLU A 383 -4.69 8.59 29.54
C GLU A 383 -5.65 7.66 30.28
N VAL A 384 -5.11 6.66 30.97
CA VAL A 384 -5.87 5.75 31.82
C VAL A 384 -5.53 6.12 33.26
N GLY A 385 -6.57 6.55 34.00
CA GLY A 385 -6.45 7.05 35.37
C GLY A 385 -6.40 5.95 36.41
#